data_AF-W5MEE6-F1
#
_entry.id   AF-W5MEE6-F1
#
_cell.length_a   1.000
_cell.length_b   1.000
_cell.length_c   1.000
_cell.angle_alpha   90.00
_cell.angle_beta   90.00
_cell.angle_gamma   90.00
#
_symmetry.space_group_name_H-M   'P 1'
#
loop_
_entity.id
_entity.type
_entity.pdbx_description
1 polymer ?
#
loop_
_entity_poly.entity_id
_entity_poly.type
_entity_poly.pdbx_seq_one_letter_code
_entity_poly.pdbx_strand_id
1 'polypeptide(L)'
;MTGNIKDKEAFQRLNFLYQAAHCVLAQNPENVELARFYCFTQKTISKRLVLRQDPSVKRTLCKKCCSLLVPGVTATVRQRRCSRRQRMTMVRCLSCGQTKRFPNNPGYQLWVDRPEAQLENQPQLDNTEHNPGTKSQQKGKPTSGKAGQDPGPAAGPTA
;
A
#
# COMPACT_ATOMS: atom_id res chain seq x y z
N MET A 1 -9.91 15.90 -8.02
CA MET A 1 -8.53 16.44 -7.98
C MET A 1 -7.64 15.44 -7.26
N THR A 2 -6.63 14.88 -7.92
CA THR A 2 -5.70 13.95 -7.27
C THR A 2 -4.85 14.74 -6.27
N GLY A 3 -4.97 14.43 -4.97
CA GLY A 3 -4.07 14.97 -3.94
C GLY A 3 -2.60 14.75 -4.32
N ASN A 4 -1.70 15.54 -3.74
CA ASN A 4 -0.27 15.46 -4.00
C ASN A 4 0.30 14.14 -3.44
N ILE A 5 0.13 13.04 -4.18
CA ILE A 5 0.62 11.72 -3.84
C ILE A 5 2.12 11.69 -4.16
N LYS A 6 2.95 11.50 -3.14
CA LYS A 6 4.39 11.27 -3.31
C LYS A 6 4.60 10.10 -4.27
N ASP A 7 5.56 10.23 -5.19
CA ASP A 7 5.89 9.21 -6.21
C ASP A 7 4.76 8.88 -7.20
N LYS A 8 3.84 9.83 -7.47
CA LYS A 8 2.72 9.67 -8.41
C LYS A 8 3.14 9.08 -9.77
N GLU A 9 4.20 9.61 -10.37
CA GLU A 9 4.70 9.13 -11.67
C GLU A 9 5.18 7.67 -11.60
N ALA A 10 5.81 7.28 -10.49
CA ALA A 10 6.28 5.91 -10.32
C ALA A 10 5.09 4.96 -10.21
N PHE A 11 4.05 5.30 -9.44
CA PHE A 11 2.83 4.50 -9.37
C PHE A 11 2.11 4.41 -10.72
N GLN A 12 2.08 5.49 -11.51
CA GLN A 12 1.54 5.47 -12.87
C GLN A 12 2.31 4.49 -13.77
N ARG A 13 3.66 4.52 -13.74
CA ARG A 13 4.49 3.56 -14.49
C ARG A 13 4.25 2.12 -14.06
N LEU A 14 4.14 1.86 -12.75
CA LEU A 14 3.84 0.53 -12.23
C LEU A 14 2.46 0.03 -12.68
N ASN A 15 1.45 0.90 -12.66
CA ASN A 15 0.08 0.59 -13.08
C ASN A 15 0.02 0.30 -14.58
N PHE A 16 0.71 1.10 -15.40
CA PHE A 16 0.79 0.88 -16.83
C PHE A 16 1.38 -0.50 -17.17
N LEU A 17 2.51 -0.86 -16.57
CA LEU A 17 3.15 -2.16 -16.79
C LEU A 17 2.25 -3.32 -16.36
N TYR A 18 1.52 -3.16 -15.25
CA TYR A 18 0.59 -4.17 -14.77
C TYR A 18 -0.57 -4.37 -15.74
N GLN A 19 -1.17 -3.29 -16.23
CA GLN A 19 -2.27 -3.34 -17.20
C GLN A 19 -1.81 -3.88 -18.56
N ALA A 20 -0.63 -3.49 -19.03
CA ALA A 20 -0.03 -4.03 -20.25
C ALA A 20 0.15 -5.55 -20.18
N ALA A 21 0.60 -6.08 -19.03
CA ALA A 21 0.73 -7.52 -18.82
C ALA A 21 -0.61 -8.27 -18.95
N HIS A 22 -1.69 -7.71 -18.40
CA HIS A 22 -3.04 -8.27 -18.54
C HIS A 22 -3.54 -8.17 -19.99
N CYS A 23 -3.33 -7.04 -20.66
CA CYS A 23 -3.74 -6.83 -22.04
C CYS A 23 -3.09 -7.84 -23.00
N VAL A 24 -1.79 -8.10 -22.84
CA VAL A 24 -1.08 -9.11 -23.65
C VAL A 24 -1.68 -10.49 -23.49
N LEU A 25 -1.96 -10.93 -22.27
CA LEU A 25 -2.57 -12.25 -22.03
C LEU A 25 -4.02 -12.32 -22.51
N ALA A 26 -4.75 -11.21 -22.46
CA ALA A 26 -6.13 -11.14 -22.96
C ALA A 26 -6.21 -11.22 -24.48
N GLN A 27 -5.26 -10.61 -25.19
CA GLN A 27 -5.19 -10.68 -26.65
C GLN A 27 -4.63 -12.02 -27.14
N ASN A 28 -3.53 -12.49 -26.54
CA ASN A 28 -2.80 -13.67 -26.97
C ASN A 28 -2.28 -14.44 -25.74
N PRO A 29 -2.97 -15.51 -25.29
CA PRO A 29 -2.62 -16.22 -24.07
C PRO A 29 -1.29 -16.99 -24.16
N GLU A 30 -0.80 -17.28 -25.37
CA GLU A 30 0.49 -17.95 -25.59
C GLU A 30 1.70 -17.03 -25.31
N ASN A 31 1.51 -15.71 -25.39
CA ASN A 31 2.58 -14.71 -25.20
C ASN A 31 2.89 -14.44 -23.73
N VAL A 32 3.08 -15.51 -22.95
CA VAL A 32 3.33 -15.47 -21.50
C VAL A 32 4.64 -14.78 -21.16
N GLU A 33 5.67 -14.89 -22.01
CA GLU A 33 6.98 -14.29 -21.76
C GLU A 33 6.97 -12.76 -21.84
N LEU A 34 6.16 -12.18 -22.73
CA LEU A 34 6.02 -10.71 -22.79
C LEU A 34 5.30 -10.17 -21.54
N ALA A 35 4.22 -10.83 -21.12
CA ALA A 35 3.53 -10.47 -19.87
C ALA A 35 4.45 -10.61 -18.65
N ARG A 36 5.30 -11.64 -18.64
CA ARG A 36 6.32 -11.86 -17.60
C ARG A 36 7.37 -10.75 -17.61
N PHE A 37 7.82 -10.29 -18.77
CA PHE A 37 8.77 -9.20 -18.89
C PHE A 37 8.21 -7.90 -18.29
N TYR A 38 6.96 -7.54 -18.56
CA TYR A 38 6.32 -6.37 -17.95
C TYR A 38 6.24 -6.48 -16.43
N CYS A 39 5.84 -7.64 -15.91
CA CYS A 39 5.76 -7.90 -14.47
C CYS A 39 7.15 -7.89 -13.80
N PHE A 40 8.18 -8.39 -14.48
CA PHE A 40 9.56 -8.35 -14.00
C PHE A 40 10.08 -6.90 -13.91
N THR A 41 9.82 -6.10 -14.94
CA THR A 41 10.16 -4.67 -14.98
C THR A 41 9.43 -3.92 -13.86
N GLN A 42 8.12 -4.17 -13.69
CA GLN A 42 7.32 -3.60 -12.60
C GLN A 42 7.90 -3.93 -11.22
N LYS A 43 8.27 -5.19 -10.97
CA LYS A 43 8.89 -5.63 -9.72
C LYS A 43 10.25 -4.96 -9.50
N THR A 44 11.04 -4.80 -10.56
CA THR A 44 12.37 -4.18 -10.50
C THR A 44 12.28 -2.70 -10.14
N ILE A 45 11.37 -1.96 -10.80
CA ILE A 45 11.10 -0.55 -10.48
C ILE A 45 10.62 -0.40 -9.03
N SER A 46 9.67 -1.24 -8.61
CA SER A 46 9.14 -1.21 -7.24
C SER A 46 10.23 -1.47 -6.20
N LYS A 47 11.16 -2.40 -6.47
CA LYS A 47 12.27 -2.70 -5.56
C LYS A 47 13.28 -1.56 -5.51
N ARG A 48 13.63 -0.96 -6.66
CA ARG A 48 14.60 0.15 -6.74
C ARG A 48 14.10 1.40 -6.05
N LEU A 49 12.82 1.74 -6.25
CA LEU A 49 12.19 2.92 -5.66
C LEU A 49 11.62 2.67 -4.26
N VAL A 50 11.81 1.47 -3.70
CA VAL A 50 11.32 1.08 -2.36
C VAL A 50 9.81 1.31 -2.20
N LEU A 51 9.04 1.07 -3.27
CA LEU A 51 7.61 1.32 -3.30
C LEU A 51 6.83 0.11 -2.78
N ARG A 52 5.89 0.37 -1.86
CA ARG A 52 5.00 -0.65 -1.31
C ARG A 52 3.80 -0.86 -2.24
N GLN A 53 3.86 -1.90 -3.07
CA GLN A 53 2.68 -2.29 -3.86
C GLN A 53 1.60 -2.94 -2.99
N ASP A 54 0.35 -2.74 -3.41
CA ASP A 54 -0.83 -3.31 -2.79
C ASP A 54 -0.82 -4.85 -2.77
N PRO A 55 -1.28 -5.50 -1.68
CA PRO A 55 -1.37 -6.95 -1.61
C PRO A 55 -2.21 -7.59 -2.72
N SER A 56 -3.26 -6.95 -3.24
CA SER A 56 -4.07 -7.48 -4.35
C SER A 56 -3.23 -7.69 -5.61
N VAL A 57 -2.45 -6.68 -6.01
CA VAL A 57 -1.50 -6.75 -7.14
C VAL A 57 -0.41 -7.77 -6.86
N LYS A 58 0.20 -7.75 -5.66
CA LYS A 58 1.24 -8.73 -5.30
C LYS A 58 0.71 -10.16 -5.29
N ARG A 59 -0.57 -10.39 -4.98
CA ARG A 59 -1.20 -11.72 -4.99
C ARG A 59 -1.26 -12.31 -6.39
N THR A 60 -1.52 -11.51 -7.42
CA THR A 60 -1.57 -11.96 -8.81
C THR A 60 -0.19 -12.16 -9.45
N LEU A 61 0.92 -11.86 -8.78
CA LEU A 61 2.27 -12.04 -9.36
C LEU A 61 3.02 -13.22 -8.73
N CYS A 62 3.72 -14.00 -9.56
CA CYS A 62 4.59 -15.07 -9.07
C CYS A 62 5.86 -14.53 -8.41
N LYS A 63 6.19 -15.01 -7.20
CA LYS A 63 7.38 -14.55 -6.46
C LYS A 63 8.70 -14.88 -7.16
N LYS A 64 8.78 -16.06 -7.79
CA LYS A 64 9.99 -16.59 -8.43
C LYS A 64 10.16 -16.04 -9.84
N CYS A 65 9.23 -16.37 -10.73
CA CYS A 65 9.34 -16.05 -12.15
C CYS A 65 8.75 -14.70 -12.57
N CYS A 66 8.02 -14.01 -11.69
CA CYS A 66 7.28 -12.79 -12.03
C CYS A 66 6.18 -12.97 -13.10
N SER A 67 5.79 -14.21 -13.44
CA SER A 67 4.62 -14.43 -14.30
C SER A 67 3.33 -13.96 -13.61
N LEU A 68 2.43 -13.37 -14.39
CA LEU A 68 1.08 -13.00 -13.97
C LEU A 68 0.27 -14.27 -13.75
N LEU A 69 -0.37 -14.43 -12.59
CA LEU A 69 -1.11 -15.60 -12.15
C LEU A 69 -2.60 -15.43 -12.50
N VAL A 70 -2.96 -15.85 -13.70
CA VAL A 70 -4.35 -15.89 -14.18
C VAL A 70 -4.87 -17.32 -14.00
N PRO A 71 -5.93 -17.52 -13.18
CA PRO A 71 -6.53 -18.83 -13.00
C PRO A 71 -6.97 -19.43 -14.36
N GLY A 72 -6.57 -20.67 -14.62
CA GLY A 72 -6.94 -21.39 -15.85
C GLY A 72 -5.99 -21.16 -17.03
N VAL A 73 -5.19 -20.09 -17.03
CA VAL A 73 -4.24 -19.78 -18.12
C VAL A 73 -2.80 -20.06 -17.68
N THR A 74 -2.31 -19.30 -16.69
CA THR A 74 -0.91 -19.36 -16.22
C THR A 74 -0.78 -19.91 -14.80
N ALA A 75 -1.90 -20.08 -14.11
CA ALA A 75 -1.95 -20.59 -12.75
C ALA A 75 -3.13 -21.53 -12.53
N THR A 76 -2.94 -22.51 -11.64
CA THR A 76 -4.02 -23.34 -11.10
C THR A 76 -4.37 -22.89 -9.71
N VAL A 77 -5.67 -22.74 -9.45
CA VAL A 77 -6.19 -22.36 -8.13
C VAL A 77 -6.97 -23.55 -7.57
N ARG A 78 -6.60 -23.99 -6.37
CA ARG A 78 -7.29 -25.09 -5.67
C ARG A 78 -7.54 -24.70 -4.24
N GLN A 79 -8.74 -24.94 -3.75
CA GLN A 79 -9.02 -24.90 -2.32
C GLN A 79 -8.66 -26.25 -1.72
N ARG A 80 -7.85 -26.25 -0.66
CA ARG A 80 -7.61 -27.46 0.13
C ARG A 80 -7.87 -27.19 1.61
N ARG A 81 -8.30 -28.23 2.30
CA ARG A 81 -8.38 -28.25 3.74
C ARG A 81 -7.00 -28.63 4.28
N CYS A 82 -6.43 -27.77 5.13
CA CYS A 82 -5.21 -28.07 5.87
C CYS A 82 -5.56 -28.53 7.30
N SER A 83 -4.53 -28.86 8.08
CA SER A 83 -4.67 -29.26 9.48
C SER A 83 -5.51 -28.24 10.28
N ARG A 84 -6.32 -28.73 11.23
CA ARG A 84 -7.19 -27.95 12.12
C ARG A 84 -8.29 -27.10 11.44
N ARG A 85 -9.01 -27.68 10.47
CA ARG A 85 -10.22 -27.09 9.83
C ARG A 85 -10.01 -25.79 9.04
N GLN A 86 -8.78 -25.31 8.88
CA GLN A 86 -8.52 -24.13 8.08
C GLN A 86 -8.57 -24.46 6.58
N ARG A 87 -9.32 -23.66 5.82
CA ARG A 87 -9.38 -23.75 4.36
C ARG A 87 -8.31 -22.82 3.79
N MET A 88 -7.53 -23.31 2.84
CA MET A 88 -6.48 -22.55 2.18
C MET A 88 -6.69 -22.57 0.68
N THR A 89 -6.57 -21.40 0.07
CA THR A 89 -6.51 -21.24 -1.38
C THR A 89 -5.06 -21.35 -1.83
N MET A 90 -4.76 -22.38 -2.62
CA MET A 90 -3.45 -22.60 -3.21
C MET A 90 -3.44 -22.16 -4.66
N VAL A 91 -2.55 -21.23 -4.99
CA VAL A 91 -2.32 -20.73 -6.34
C VAL A 91 -0.96 -21.22 -6.80
N ARG A 92 -0.91 -22.17 -7.75
CA ARG A 92 0.32 -22.74 -8.30
C ARG A 92 0.58 -22.17 -9.68
N CYS A 93 1.76 -21.59 -9.88
CA CYS A 93 2.24 -21.14 -11.19
C CYS A 93 2.55 -22.35 -12.08
N LEU A 94 2.04 -22.35 -13.31
CA LEU A 94 2.28 -23.41 -14.28
C LEU A 94 3.69 -23.34 -14.88
N SER A 95 4.28 -22.14 -15.02
CA SER A 95 5.61 -21.97 -15.62
C SER A 95 6.77 -22.40 -14.72
N CYS A 96 6.68 -22.19 -13.40
CA CYS A 96 7.80 -22.47 -12.48
C CYS A 96 7.46 -23.35 -11.27
N GLY A 97 6.19 -23.77 -11.13
CA GLY A 97 5.72 -24.64 -10.03
C GLY A 97 5.59 -23.96 -8.66
N GLN A 98 6.01 -22.71 -8.49
CA GLN A 98 5.89 -22.01 -7.21
C GLN A 98 4.41 -21.90 -6.79
N THR A 99 4.14 -22.25 -5.54
CA THR A 99 2.79 -22.20 -4.96
C THR A 99 2.69 -21.09 -3.92
N LYS A 100 1.63 -20.30 -4.00
CA LYS A 100 1.23 -19.31 -2.99
C LYS A 100 0.03 -19.85 -2.22
N ARG A 101 0.00 -19.62 -0.92
CA ARG A 101 -1.04 -20.10 -0.02
C ARG A 101 -1.71 -18.90 0.62
N PHE A 102 -3.02 -18.82 0.52
CA PHE A 102 -3.83 -17.78 1.13
C PHE A 102 -4.84 -18.39 2.10
N PRO A 103 -4.97 -17.88 3.33
CA PRO A 103 -6.01 -18.31 4.24
C PRO A 103 -7.39 -17.95 3.64
N ASN A 104 -8.33 -18.88 3.70
CA ASN A 104 -9.71 -18.68 3.29
C ASN A 104 -10.61 -18.72 4.53
N ASN A 105 -10.44 -17.71 5.38
CA ASN A 105 -11.19 -17.54 6.63
C ASN A 105 -12.00 -16.24 6.51
N PRO A 106 -13.33 -16.26 6.74
CA PRO A 106 -14.15 -15.06 6.60
C PRO A 106 -13.79 -13.95 7.60
N GLY A 107 -13.25 -14.30 8.78
CA GLY A 107 -12.77 -13.33 9.77
C GLY A 107 -11.34 -12.82 9.55
N TYR A 108 -10.68 -13.21 8.45
CA TYR A 108 -9.32 -12.75 8.14
C TYR A 108 -9.34 -11.55 7.20
N GLN A 109 -8.81 -10.41 7.65
CA GLN A 109 -8.73 -9.17 6.89
C GLN A 109 -7.31 -8.62 6.88
N LEU A 110 -6.85 -8.11 5.73
CA LEU A 110 -5.55 -7.45 5.65
C LEU A 110 -5.62 -6.06 6.28
N TRP A 111 -4.47 -5.53 6.71
CA TRP A 111 -4.38 -4.15 7.20
C TRP A 111 -4.97 -3.13 6.22
N VAL A 112 -4.63 -3.25 4.92
CA VAL A 112 -5.10 -2.35 3.86
C VAL A 112 -6.61 -2.35 3.66
N ASP A 113 -7.29 -3.42 4.09
CA ASP A 113 -8.74 -3.57 3.95
C ASP A 113 -9.49 -3.04 5.18
N ARG A 114 -8.79 -2.68 6.27
CA ARG A 114 -9.42 -2.17 7.50
C ARG A 114 -9.83 -0.71 7.32
N PRO A 115 -10.98 -0.29 7.89
CA PRO A 115 -11.48 1.09 7.74
C PRO A 115 -10.50 2.14 8.28
N GLU A 116 -9.83 1.84 9.39
CA GLU A 116 -8.81 2.70 10.00
C GLU A 116 -7.68 3.04 9.01
N ALA A 117 -7.20 2.04 8.26
CA ALA A 117 -6.13 2.23 7.29
C ALA A 117 -6.60 3.03 6.06
N GLN A 118 -7.88 2.97 5.71
CA GLN A 118 -8.43 3.72 4.58
C GLN A 118 -8.58 5.22 4.90
N LEU A 119 -8.94 5.55 6.14
CA LEU A 119 -9.04 6.94 6.61
C LEU A 119 -7.69 7.65 6.61
N GLU A 120 -6.61 6.97 6.99
CA GLU A 120 -5.24 7.51 6.93
C GLU A 120 -4.79 7.85 5.50
N ASN A 121 -5.36 7.18 4.49
CA ASN A 121 -5.06 7.43 3.09
C ASN A 121 -5.99 8.46 2.43
N GLN A 122 -7.01 8.97 3.14
CA GLN A 122 -7.82 10.06 2.59
C GLN A 122 -7.00 11.36 2.59
N PRO A 123 -6.93 12.08 1.46
CA PRO A 123 -6.38 13.42 1.48
C PRO A 123 -7.23 14.24 2.45
N GLN A 124 -6.61 14.80 3.49
CA GLN A 124 -7.27 15.79 4.33
C GLN A 124 -7.70 16.92 3.40
N LEU A 125 -9.01 17.02 3.17
CA LEU A 125 -9.59 18.18 2.52
C LEU A 125 -9.41 19.31 3.53
N ASP A 126 -8.38 20.13 3.30
CA ASP A 126 -8.17 21.33 4.08
C ASP A 126 -9.33 22.28 3.78
N ASN A 127 -10.36 22.23 4.62
CA ASN A 127 -11.46 23.18 4.62
C ASN A 127 -10.92 24.51 5.18
N THR A 128 -10.04 25.17 4.44
CA THR A 128 -9.75 26.59 4.67
C THR A 128 -10.84 27.40 3.96
N GLU A 129 -11.99 27.53 4.62
CA GLU A 129 -13.00 28.51 4.22
C GLU A 129 -12.38 29.91 4.29
N HIS A 130 -12.16 30.50 3.12
CA HIS A 130 -11.84 31.91 2.97
C HIS A 130 -13.07 32.73 3.40
N ASN A 131 -13.00 33.38 4.56
CA ASN A 131 -13.98 34.40 4.92
C ASN A 131 -13.44 35.79 4.53
N PRO A 132 -14.05 36.50 3.56
CA PRO A 132 -13.62 37.85 3.19
C PRO A 132 -14.12 38.88 4.22
N GLY A 133 -13.18 39.27 5.10
CA GLY A 133 -13.02 40.55 5.82
C GLY A 133 -14.23 41.38 6.28
N THR A 134 -14.21 41.81 7.55
CA THR A 134 -14.50 43.22 7.92
C THR A 134 -13.80 43.70 9.21
N LYS A 135 -12.94 44.71 9.02
CA LYS A 135 -12.39 45.80 9.85
C LYS A 135 -12.60 45.89 11.39
N SER A 136 -11.44 46.06 12.07
CA SER A 136 -11.04 47.06 13.11
C SER A 136 -11.83 47.25 14.42
N GLN A 137 -11.15 47.16 15.57
CA GLN A 137 -10.85 48.29 16.48
C GLN A 137 -9.92 47.92 17.65
N GLN A 138 -9.16 48.91 18.11
CA GLN A 138 -8.08 48.89 19.12
C GLN A 138 -8.59 49.03 20.57
N LYS A 139 -7.80 48.51 21.54
CA LYS A 139 -7.55 48.95 22.95
C LYS A 139 -7.46 47.72 23.86
N GLY A 140 -6.57 47.56 24.82
CA GLY A 140 -5.50 48.38 25.38
C GLY A 140 -4.73 47.52 26.41
N LYS A 141 -3.54 47.98 26.82
CA LYS A 141 -2.69 47.39 27.88
C LYS A 141 -3.41 47.46 29.24
N PRO A 142 -3.11 46.57 30.20
CA PRO A 142 -2.25 47.03 31.29
C PRO A 142 -1.21 46.00 31.76
N THR A 143 -0.23 46.54 32.48
CA THR A 143 0.97 45.92 33.05
C THR A 143 0.78 45.44 34.49
N SER A 144 1.79 44.70 34.97
CA SER A 144 2.18 44.36 36.36
C SER A 144 1.59 43.06 36.92
N GLY A 145 2.34 42.14 37.54
CA GLY A 145 3.78 42.04 37.83
C GLY A 145 4.06 40.87 38.80
N LYS A 146 5.35 40.47 38.89
CA LYS A 146 6.02 39.62 39.93
C LYS A 146 5.64 38.13 39.99
N ALA A 147 6.49 37.17 40.35
CA ALA A 147 7.95 37.06 40.59
C ALA A 147 8.26 35.57 40.88
N GLY A 148 9.52 35.15 40.74
CA GLY A 148 10.11 33.95 41.36
C GLY A 148 10.29 32.75 40.40
N GLN A 149 11.45 32.59 39.73
CA GLN A 149 12.70 31.94 40.21
C GLN A 149 12.63 30.40 40.24
N ASP A 150 13.12 29.78 39.16
CA ASP A 150 13.92 28.55 39.21
C ASP A 150 15.31 28.89 39.82
N PRO A 151 15.99 27.97 40.53
CA PRO A 151 16.91 27.07 39.81
C PRO A 151 17.11 25.67 40.42
N GLY A 152 17.18 24.67 39.54
CA GLY A 152 18.34 23.75 39.46
C GLY A 152 18.46 22.56 40.44
N PRO A 153 19.34 21.59 40.10
CA PRO A 153 19.14 20.16 40.40
C PRO A 153 20.12 19.58 41.45
N ALA A 154 19.78 18.42 42.02
CA ALA A 154 20.68 17.55 42.81
C ALA A 154 20.17 16.11 42.66
N ALA A 155 20.90 15.16 42.07
CA ALA A 155 22.09 14.42 42.55
C ALA A 155 21.71 12.91 42.65
N GLY A 156 22.47 12.01 42.02
CA GLY A 156 22.40 10.54 42.24
C GLY A 156 23.14 10.12 43.51
N PRO A 157 23.67 8.88 43.67
CA PRO A 157 23.52 7.63 42.90
C PRO A 157 23.23 6.39 43.80
N THR A 158 23.54 5.19 43.27
CA THR A 158 23.77 3.86 43.91
C THR A 158 22.57 2.98 44.34
N ALA A 159 22.34 1.87 43.62
CA ALA A 159 22.89 0.54 43.91
C ALA A 159 22.84 -0.34 42.64
#